data_AF-A0AA38IQV6-F1
#
_entry.id   AF-A0AA38IQV6-F1
#
_cell.length_a   1.000
_cell.length_b   1.000
_cell.length_c   1.000
_cell.angle_alpha   90.00
_cell.angle_beta   90.00
_cell.angle_gamma   90.00
#
_symmetry.space_group_name_H-M   'P 1'
#
loop_
_entity.id
_entity.type
_entity.pdbx_description
1 polymer ?
#
loop_
_entity_poly.entity_id
_entity_poly.type
_entity_poly.pdbx_seq_one_letter_code
_entity_poly.pdbx_strand_id
1 'polypeptide(L)'
;MSFPTKEERHLCWGARDQYWECLEKNGIKDNDNGGLCKELRKVFEKSCSAQWVKHFDRRRSYLQYKERIEKHGIPNKTPEDLKMSAKRRVYHEIACL
;
A
#
# COMPACT_ATOMS: atom_id res chain seq x y z
N MET A 1 -1.31 18.27 14.32
CA MET A 1 -1.52 16.81 14.28
C MET A 1 -1.20 16.28 15.66
N SER A 2 -2.20 15.77 16.37
CA SER A 2 -2.01 15.17 17.70
C SER A 2 -1.25 13.84 17.55
N PHE A 3 -0.32 13.58 18.46
CA PHE A 3 0.38 12.30 18.51
C PHE A 3 -0.61 11.23 19.00
N PRO A 4 -0.81 10.13 18.24
CA PRO A 4 -1.78 9.12 18.64
C PRO A 4 -1.38 8.45 19.96
N THR A 5 -2.35 8.24 20.83
CA THR A 5 -2.16 7.58 22.11
C THR A 5 -1.73 6.12 21.92
N LYS A 6 -1.29 5.45 22.98
CA LYS A 6 -0.88 4.03 22.89
C LYS A 6 -2.04 3.14 22.43
N GLU A 7 -3.25 3.43 22.90
CA GLU A 7 -4.47 2.68 22.61
C GLU A 7 -4.90 2.86 21.15
N GLU A 8 -4.90 4.10 20.64
CA GLU A 8 -5.18 4.40 19.23
C GLU A 8 -4.20 3.69 18.29
N ARG A 9 -2.92 3.60 18.67
CA ARG A 9 -1.92 2.85 17.91
C ARG A 9 -2.21 1.35 17.87
N HIS A 10 -2.62 0.77 19.00
CA HIS A 10 -3.03 -0.64 19.05
C HIS A 10 -4.25 -0.93 18.18
N LEU A 11 -5.27 -0.06 18.24
CA LEU A 11 -6.46 -0.15 17.39
C LEU A 11 -6.09 -0.08 15.90
N CYS A 12 -5.23 0.88 15.54
CA CYS A 12 -4.73 1.03 14.17
C CYS A 12 -3.99 -0.24 13.67
N TRP A 13 -3.10 -0.80 14.49
CA TRP A 13 -2.38 -2.03 14.12
C TRP A 13 -3.32 -3.24 14.02
N GLY A 14 -4.33 -3.34 14.89
CA GLY A 14 -5.34 -4.41 14.80
C GLY A 14 -6.16 -4.32 13.51
N ALA A 15 -6.62 -3.12 13.15
CA ALA A 15 -7.36 -2.90 11.90
C ALA A 15 -6.50 -3.18 10.66
N ARG A 16 -5.20 -2.85 10.72
CA ARG A 16 -4.22 -3.17 9.67
C ARG A 16 -4.12 -4.68 9.46
N ASP A 17 -3.93 -5.43 10.54
CA ASP A 17 -3.67 -6.87 10.48
C ASP A 17 -4.90 -7.61 9.95
N GLN A 18 -6.11 -7.22 10.37
CA GLN A 18 -7.36 -7.76 9.81
C GLN A 18 -7.49 -7.50 8.31
N TYR A 19 -7.16 -6.28 7.86
CA TYR A 19 -7.17 -5.94 6.43
C TYR A 19 -6.15 -6.80 5.65
N TRP A 20 -4.94 -6.96 6.17
CA TRP A 20 -3.89 -7.76 5.53
C TRP A 20 -4.23 -9.25 5.48
N GLU A 21 -4.78 -9.80 6.56
CA GLU A 21 -5.25 -11.19 6.62
C GLU A 21 -6.34 -11.44 5.56
N CYS A 22 -7.29 -10.51 5.39
CA CYS A 22 -8.30 -10.61 4.34
C CYS A 22 -7.68 -10.66 2.94
N LEU A 23 -6.68 -9.83 2.68
CA LEU A 23 -6.01 -9.79 1.37
C LEU A 23 -5.22 -11.07 1.11
N GLU A 24 -4.53 -11.59 2.12
CA GLU A 24 -3.79 -12.86 2.03
C GLU A 24 -4.72 -14.04 1.78
N LYS A 25 -5.83 -14.14 2.53
CA LYS A 25 -6.85 -15.19 2.33
C LYS A 25 -7.44 -15.19 0.92
N ASN A 26 -7.62 -14.00 0.33
CA ASN A 26 -8.16 -13.85 -1.02
C ASN A 26 -7.08 -13.88 -2.12
N GLY A 27 -5.79 -14.03 -1.76
CA GLY A 27 -4.69 -14.01 -2.73
C GLY A 27 -4.48 -12.66 -3.44
N ILE A 28 -5.01 -11.57 -2.88
CA ILE A 28 -4.93 -10.23 -3.45
C ILE A 28 -3.56 -9.62 -3.10
N LYS A 29 -2.72 -9.49 -4.13
CA LYS A 29 -1.37 -8.93 -3.99
C LYS A 29 -1.41 -7.41 -3.86
N ASP A 30 -2.24 -6.72 -4.63
CA ASP A 30 -2.32 -5.25 -4.57
C ASP A 30 -3.38 -4.73 -3.60
N ASN A 31 -3.49 -3.40 -3.45
CA ASN A 31 -4.57 -2.80 -2.67
C ASN A 31 -5.91 -3.12 -3.32
N ASP A 32 -6.83 -3.65 -2.51
CA ASP A 32 -8.19 -3.97 -2.95
C ASP A 32 -9.03 -2.69 -3.07
N ASN A 33 -8.98 -2.03 -4.23
CA ASN A 33 -9.67 -0.78 -4.51
C ASN A 33 -11.18 -0.94 -4.82
N GLY A 34 -11.78 -2.10 -4.51
CA GLY A 34 -13.19 -2.32 -4.83
C GLY A 34 -13.78 -3.69 -4.51
N GLY A 35 -12.99 -4.63 -3.99
CA GLY A 35 -13.40 -6.01 -3.76
C GLY A 35 -13.81 -6.31 -2.32
N LEU A 36 -13.59 -7.57 -1.95
CA LEU A 36 -14.12 -8.22 -0.73
C LEU A 36 -13.60 -7.57 0.57
N CYS A 37 -12.41 -6.98 0.56
CA CYS A 37 -11.76 -6.42 1.75
C CYS A 37 -11.97 -4.90 1.90
N LYS A 38 -12.85 -4.30 1.08
CA LYS A 38 -13.09 -2.84 1.08
C LYS A 38 -13.64 -2.31 2.41
N GLU A 39 -14.49 -3.06 3.09
CA GLU A 39 -15.02 -2.61 4.39
C GLU A 39 -13.93 -2.57 5.46
N LEU A 40 -13.05 -3.57 5.51
CA LEU A 40 -11.88 -3.57 6.39
C LEU A 40 -10.90 -2.45 6.05
N ARG A 41 -10.77 -2.10 4.76
CA ARG A 41 -9.98 -0.95 4.32
C ARG A 41 -10.51 0.36 4.90
N LYS A 42 -11.82 0.58 4.88
CA LYS A 42 -12.45 1.79 5.48
C LYS A 42 -12.20 1.85 6.98
N VAL A 43 -12.26 0.72 7.68
CA VAL A 43 -11.95 0.66 9.12
C VAL A 43 -10.49 1.05 9.36
N PHE A 44 -9.56 0.47 8.60
CA PHE A 44 -8.14 0.80 8.69
C PHE A 44 -7.86 2.29 8.44
N GLU A 45 -8.47 2.90 7.42
CA GLU A 45 -8.31 4.33 7.12
C GLU A 45 -8.92 5.25 8.18
N LYS A 46 -9.99 4.81 8.87
CA LYS A 46 -10.60 5.57 9.97
C LYS A 46 -9.82 5.43 11.28
N SER A 47 -9.28 4.26 11.55
CA SER A 47 -8.53 3.97 12.79
C SER A 47 -7.10 4.49 12.76
N CYS A 48 -6.50 4.64 11.57
CA CYS A 48 -5.12 5.07 11.41
C CYS A 48 -5.01 6.48 10.83
N SER A 49 -3.93 7.19 11.18
CA SER A 49 -3.56 8.42 10.46
C SER A 49 -3.29 8.13 8.98
N ALA A 50 -3.69 9.04 8.10
CA ALA A 50 -3.42 8.95 6.66
C ALA A 50 -1.94 8.76 6.31
N GLN A 51 -1.02 9.32 7.12
CA GLN A 51 0.43 9.12 6.93
C GLN A 51 0.85 7.67 7.22
N TRP A 52 0.25 7.07 8.25
CA TRP A 52 0.53 5.69 8.64
C TRP A 52 -0.03 4.71 7.60
N VAL A 53 -1.24 4.96 7.10
CA VAL A 53 -1.84 4.17 6.01
C VAL A 53 -0.89 4.14 4.80
N LYS A 54 -0.43 5.31 4.33
CA LYS A 54 0.53 5.41 3.21
C LYS A 54 1.84 4.66 3.50
N HIS A 55 2.36 4.79 4.72
CA HIS A 55 3.58 4.10 5.12
C HIS A 55 3.41 2.57 5.10
N PHE A 56 2.30 2.06 5.66
CA PHE A 56 2.01 0.63 5.72
C PHE A 56 1.76 0.04 4.34
N ASP A 57 1.03 0.74 3.46
CA ASP A 57 0.81 0.31 2.08
C ASP A 57 2.15 0.17 1.34
N ARG A 58 3.02 1.19 1.43
CA ARG A 58 4.35 1.15 0.81
C ARG A 58 5.20 0.01 1.36
N ARG A 59 5.14 -0.21 2.68
CA ARG A 59 5.87 -1.31 3.35
C ARG A 59 5.39 -2.67 2.86
N ARG A 60 4.08 -2.87 2.71
CA ARG A 60 3.49 -4.13 2.20
C ARG A 60 3.94 -4.41 0.78
N SER A 61 3.84 -3.44 -0.13
CA SER A 61 4.30 -3.60 -1.52
C SER A 61 5.80 -3.93 -1.60
N TYR A 62 6.61 -3.32 -0.72
CA TYR A 62 8.03 -3.65 -0.62
C TYR A 62 8.26 -5.09 -0.14
N LEU A 63 7.54 -5.55 0.88
CA LEU A 63 7.67 -6.93 1.38
C LEU A 63 7.29 -7.96 0.32
N GLN A 64 6.20 -7.72 -0.41
CA GLN A 64 5.81 -8.58 -1.53
C GLN A 64 6.83 -8.56 -2.66
N TYR A 65 7.41 -7.40 -2.96
CA TYR A 65 8.48 -7.30 -3.94
C TYR A 65 9.73 -8.07 -3.49
N LYS A 66 10.13 -7.94 -2.22
CA LYS A 66 11.24 -8.67 -1.62
C LYS A 66 11.01 -10.18 -1.72
N GLU A 67 9.83 -10.66 -1.33
CA GLU A 67 9.46 -12.07 -1.42
C GLU A 67 9.51 -12.59 -2.86
N ARG A 68 9.03 -11.80 -3.84
CA ARG A 68 9.15 -12.16 -5.25
C ARG A 68 10.59 -12.27 -5.72
N ILE A 69 11.47 -11.36 -5.29
CA ILE A 69 12.90 -11.43 -5.62
C ILE A 69 13.55 -12.67 -5.00
N GLU A 70 13.25 -12.97 -3.74
CA GLU A 70 13.80 -14.15 -3.06
C GLU A 70 13.37 -15.46 -3.75
N LYS A 71 12.14 -15.51 -4.27
CA LYS A 71 11.61 -16.69 -4.97
C LYS A 71 12.02 -16.81 -6.44
N HIS A 72 12.08 -15.69 -7.17
CA HIS A 72 12.21 -15.69 -8.64
C HIS A 72 13.46 -14.96 -9.17
N GLY A 73 14.30 -14.42 -8.29
CA GLY A 73 15.43 -13.57 -8.67
C GLY A 73 15.02 -12.14 -9.03
N ILE A 74 16.01 -11.28 -9.25
CA ILE A 74 15.77 -9.88 -9.63
C ILE A 74 15.22 -9.85 -11.06
N PRO A 75 14.02 -9.31 -11.33
CA PRO A 75 13.56 -9.13 -12.69
C PRO A 75 14.50 -8.14 -13.40
N ASN A 76 15.21 -8.61 -14.43
CA ASN A 76 15.96 -7.73 -15.31
C ASN A 76 14.97 -6.77 -15.96
N LYS A 77 15.00 -5.49 -15.56
CA LYS A 77 14.16 -4.46 -16.18
C LYS A 77 14.54 -4.37 -17.65
N THR A 78 13.59 -4.66 -18.52
CA THR A 78 13.80 -4.49 -19.95
C THR A 78 13.75 -2.99 -20.28
N PRO A 79 14.32 -2.55 -21.42
CA PRO A 79 14.27 -1.14 -21.83
C PRO A 79 12.84 -0.54 -21.91
N GLU A 80 11.82 -1.39 -22.04
CA GLU A 80 10.40 -1.02 -22.02
C GLU A 80 9.91 -0.56 -20.63
N ASP A 81 10.34 -1.23 -19.55
CA ASP A 81 9.94 -0.93 -18.16
C ASP A 81 10.45 0.44 -17.70
N LEU A 82 11.60 0.88 -18.23
CA LEU A 82 12.20 2.18 -17.93
C LEU A 82 11.38 3.34 -18.53
N LYS A 83 10.82 3.16 -19.73
CA LYS A 83 10.00 4.18 -20.42
C LYS A 83 8.70 4.48 -19.68
N MET A 84 8.11 3.49 -19.01
CA MET A 84 6.86 3.65 -18.25
C MET A 84 7.04 4.44 -16.93
N SER A 85 8.26 4.53 -16.41
CA SER A 85 8.61 5.38 -15.26
C SER A 85 8.78 6.85 -15.62
N ALA A 86 9.23 7.14 -16.85
CA ALA A 86 9.43 8.50 -17.35
C ALA A 86 8.10 9.24 -17.63
N LYS A 87 7.05 8.52 -18.04
CA LYS A 87 5.74 9.12 -18.36
C LYS A 87 4.95 9.60 -17.13
N ARG A 88 5.32 9.17 -15.91
CA ARG A 88 4.67 9.60 -14.66
C ARG A 88 5.13 10.97 -14.12
N ARG A 89 6.08 11.64 -14.79
CA ARG A 89 6.46 13.03 -14.47
C ARG A 89 5.63 14.11 -15.18
N VAL A 90 4.61 13.74 -15.95
CA VAL A 90 3.84 14.72 -16.75
C VAL A 90 2.60 15.28 -16.02
N TYR A 91 2.22 14.75 -14.84
CA TYR A 91 1.07 15.25 -14.06
C TYR A 91 1.44 16.31 -13.00
N HIS A 92 2.48 17.12 -13.23
CA HIS A 92 2.82 18.23 -12.32
C HIS A 92 2.99 19.60 -13.00
N GLU A 93 2.61 19.74 -14.26
CA GLU A 93 2.73 20.99 -15.03
C GLU A 93 1.41 21.53 -15.63
N ILE A 94 0.24 21.09 -15.14
CA ILE A 94 -1.04 21.72 -15.53
C ILE A 94 -1.89 21.97 -14.27
N ALA A 95 -1.45 22.93 -13.46
CA ALA A 95 -2.28 23.61 -12.46
C ALA A 95 -1.65 24.99 -12.17
N CYS A 96 -1.53 25.81 -13.21
CA CYS A 96 -1.35 27.25 -13.08
C CYS A 96 -1.77 27.91 -14.39
N LEU A 97 -3.07 28.11 -14.56
CA LEU A 97 -3.71 29.25 -15.24
C LEU A 97 -5.07 29.45 -14.58
#